data_AF-A0A1F9FBC3-F1
#
_entry.id   AF-A0A1F9FBC3-F1
#
_cell.length_a   1.000
_cell.length_b   1.000
_cell.length_c   1.000
_cell.angle_alpha   90.00
_cell.angle_beta   90.00
_cell.angle_gamma   90.00
#
_symmetry.space_group_name_H-M   'P 1'
#
loop_
_entity.id
_entity.type
_entity.pdbx_description
1 polymer ?
#
loop_
_entity_poly.entity_id
_entity_poly.type
_entity_poly.pdbx_seq_one_letter_code
_entity_poly.pdbx_strand_id
1 'polypeptide(L)'
;MAAPCPRCSTPDDEAPLSPGAGALGEAVCGRCGGRLLEEAAVQRVIIDEHGIARDTLRELAGHFGRPTLRCPGCGQRMHPIRLREVPLDLCTGCGAVWLDAGELLRLAEGRWAEV
;
A
#
# COMPACT_ATOMS: atom_id res chain seq x y z
N MET A 1 14.58 8.16 -8.04
CA MET A 1 13.47 8.50 -8.97
C MET A 1 12.18 8.22 -8.25
N ALA A 2 11.20 9.12 -8.34
CA ALA A 2 9.90 8.92 -7.72
C ALA A 2 9.15 7.78 -8.44
N ALA A 3 8.54 6.87 -7.69
CA ALA A 3 7.78 5.79 -8.28
C ALA A 3 6.44 6.33 -8.82
N PRO A 4 5.92 5.82 -9.95
CA PRO A 4 4.66 6.30 -10.53
C PRO A 4 3.45 5.79 -9.74
N CYS A 5 2.39 6.59 -9.63
CA CYS A 5 1.15 6.18 -8.99
C CYS A 5 0.44 5.09 -9.82
N PRO A 6 0.15 3.91 -9.25
CA PRO A 6 -0.46 2.80 -9.99
C PRO A 6 -1.93 3.06 -10.38
N ARG A 7 -2.57 4.08 -9.81
CA ARG A 7 -3.95 4.48 -10.09
C ARG A 7 -4.06 5.63 -11.10
N CYS A 8 -3.09 6.54 -11.10
CA CYS A 8 -3.16 7.79 -11.86
C CYS A 8 -2.22 7.83 -13.06
N SER A 9 -1.09 7.11 -13.02
CA SER A 9 -0.13 7.14 -14.11
C SER A 9 -0.64 6.37 -15.32
N THR A 10 -0.49 6.98 -16.49
CA THR A 10 -0.72 6.40 -17.81
C THR A 10 0.55 6.55 -18.64
N PRO A 11 0.67 5.92 -19.83
CA PRO A 11 1.85 6.08 -20.68
C PRO A 11 2.15 7.53 -21.09
N ASP A 12 1.13 8.38 -21.17
CA ASP A 12 1.24 9.77 -21.63
C ASP A 12 1.23 10.81 -20.50
N ASP A 13 0.81 10.42 -19.30
CA ASP A 13 0.70 11.29 -18.12
C ASP A 13 1.17 10.54 -16.87
N GLU A 14 2.36 10.91 -16.38
CA GLU A 14 2.96 10.30 -15.19
C GLU A 14 2.60 11.10 -13.93
N ALA A 15 1.99 10.42 -12.95
CA ALA A 15 1.69 10.97 -11.63
C ALA A 15 2.69 10.42 -10.60
N PRO A 16 3.81 11.12 -10.31
CA PRO A 16 4.82 10.62 -9.38
C PRO A 16 4.32 10.62 -7.93
N LEU A 17 4.80 9.64 -7.16
CA LEU A 17 4.62 9.60 -5.70
C LEU A 17 5.68 10.46 -5.02
N SER A 18 5.25 11.31 -4.09
CA SER A 18 6.15 12.07 -3.22
C SER A 18 6.60 11.19 -2.06
N PRO A 19 7.87 10.75 -2.00
CA PRO A 19 8.36 9.87 -0.93
C PRO A 19 8.45 10.62 0.41
N GLY A 20 8.27 9.91 1.53
CA GLY A 20 8.47 10.47 2.86
C GLY A 20 7.48 11.57 3.25
N ALA A 21 6.29 11.58 2.65
CA ALA A 21 5.31 12.65 2.84
C ALA A 21 4.43 12.46 4.10
N GLY A 22 4.40 11.27 4.69
CA GLY A 22 3.59 10.99 5.88
C GLY A 22 4.36 10.45 7.09
N ALA A 23 3.63 10.22 8.19
CA ALA A 23 4.18 9.88 9.50
C ALA A 23 4.92 8.54 9.57
N LEU A 24 4.72 7.66 8.58
CA LEU A 24 5.41 6.37 8.46
C LEU A 24 6.49 6.39 7.36
N GLY A 25 6.81 7.57 6.81
CA GLY A 25 7.70 7.71 5.66
C GLY A 25 7.06 7.24 4.35
N GLU A 26 5.74 7.10 4.31
CA GLU A 26 5.04 6.61 3.12
C GLU A 26 5.16 7.57 1.93
N ALA A 27 5.12 7.02 0.72
CA ALA A 27 5.04 7.82 -0.49
C ALA A 27 3.57 8.14 -0.82
N VAL A 28 3.25 9.39 -1.13
CA VAL A 28 1.86 9.86 -1.34
C VAL A 28 1.68 10.40 -2.75
N CYS A 29 0.57 10.06 -3.39
CA CYS A 29 0.16 10.65 -4.66
C CYS A 29 -0.60 11.96 -4.41
N GLY A 30 -0.10 13.08 -4.93
CA GLY A 30 -0.78 14.38 -4.83
C GLY A 30 -2.09 14.49 -5.63
N ARG A 31 -2.40 13.53 -6.51
CA ARG A 31 -3.62 13.55 -7.34
C ARG A 31 -4.78 12.77 -6.71
N CYS A 32 -4.55 11.53 -6.28
CA CYS A 32 -5.60 10.68 -5.70
C CYS A 32 -5.49 10.53 -4.18
N GLY A 33 -4.41 10.99 -3.54
CA GLY A 33 -4.17 10.78 -2.12
C GLY A 33 -3.78 9.34 -1.73
N GLY A 34 -3.58 8.46 -2.72
CA GLY A 34 -3.12 7.10 -2.49
C GLY A 34 -1.71 7.05 -1.92
N ARG A 35 -1.45 6.07 -1.06
CA ARG A 35 -0.26 5.93 -0.23
C ARG A 35 0.42 4.59 -0.47
N LEU A 36 1.73 4.61 -0.62
CA LEU A 36 2.58 3.43 -0.70
C LEU A 36 3.38 3.29 0.60
N LEU A 37 3.09 2.23 1.35
CA LEU A 37 3.85 1.86 2.54
C LEU A 37 4.91 0.84 2.14
N GLU A 38 6.17 1.16 2.41
CA GLU A 38 7.28 0.23 2.25
C GLU A 38 7.28 -0.85 3.33
N GLU A 39 8.02 -1.94 3.12
CA GLU A 39 8.02 -3.12 3.99
C GLU A 39 8.18 -2.78 5.48
N ALA A 40 9.11 -1.89 5.84
CA ALA A 40 9.34 -1.49 7.23
C ALA A 40 8.12 -0.79 7.86
N ALA A 41 7.42 0.07 7.11
CA ALA A 41 6.19 0.71 7.56
C ALA A 41 5.05 -0.30 7.69
N VAL A 42 4.94 -1.23 6.73
CA VAL A 42 3.93 -2.30 6.75
C VAL A 42 4.10 -3.19 7.98
N GLN A 43 5.33 -3.57 8.35
CA GLN A 43 5.57 -4.36 9.55
C GLN A 43 5.07 -3.64 10.82
N ARG A 44 5.31 -2.34 10.93
CA ARG A 44 4.84 -1.54 12.08
C ARG A 44 3.32 -1.40 12.16
N VAL A 45 2.63 -1.43 11.01
CA VAL A 45 1.16 -1.29 10.95
C VAL A 45 0.44 -2.64 11.06
N ILE A 46 1.02 -3.73 10.53
CA ILE A 46 0.35 -5.03 10.40
C ILE A 46 0.76 -6.04 11.49
N ILE A 47 1.99 -5.97 12.03
CA ILE A 47 2.52 -7.06 12.89
C ILE A 47 2.19 -6.87 14.38
N ASP A 48 2.01 -5.65 14.87
CA ASP A 48 1.92 -5.42 16.33
C ASP A 48 0.60 -5.93 16.97
N GLU A 49 -0.48 -6.12 16.20
CA GLU A 49 -1.83 -6.29 16.78
C GLU A 49 -2.54 -7.64 16.51
N HIS A 50 -2.05 -8.55 15.64
CA HIS A 50 -2.85 -9.74 15.23
C HIS A 50 -2.13 -11.08 15.12
N GLY A 51 -0.79 -11.14 15.24
CA GLY A 51 -0.08 -12.42 15.24
C GLY A 51 -0.19 -13.27 13.95
N ILE A 52 -0.65 -12.70 12.83
CA ILE A 52 -0.67 -13.39 11.54
C ILE A 52 0.62 -13.09 10.79
N ALA A 53 1.40 -14.13 10.49
CA ALA A 53 2.65 -13.99 9.75
C ALA A 53 2.39 -13.42 8.33
N ARG A 54 3.23 -12.46 7.93
CA ARG A 54 3.20 -11.81 6.61
C ARG A 54 3.22 -12.82 5.45
N ASP A 55 3.95 -13.92 5.60
CA ASP A 55 3.99 -15.01 4.61
C ASP A 55 2.64 -15.68 4.43
N THR A 56 1.91 -15.93 5.51
CA THR A 56 0.55 -16.46 5.45
C THR A 56 -0.39 -15.52 4.71
N LEU A 57 -0.27 -14.20 4.94
CA LEU A 57 -1.06 -13.21 4.20
C LEU A 57 -0.70 -13.19 2.71
N ARG A 58 0.59 -13.35 2.35
CA ARG A 58 1.02 -13.40 0.94
C ARG A 58 0.48 -14.64 0.23
N GLU A 59 0.51 -15.79 0.88
CA GLU A 59 0.03 -17.06 0.33
C GLU A 59 -1.48 -17.03 0.08
N LEU A 60 -2.25 -16.45 1.01
CA LEU A 60 -3.69 -16.27 0.88
C LEU A 60 -4.06 -15.19 -0.14
N ALA A 61 -3.36 -14.05 -0.15
CA ALA A 61 -3.60 -12.97 -1.11
C ALA A 61 -3.45 -13.44 -2.55
N GLY A 62 -2.43 -14.26 -2.83
CA GLY A 62 -2.18 -14.83 -4.15
C GLY A 62 -3.27 -15.80 -4.63
N HIS A 63 -4.03 -16.41 -3.72
CA HIS A 63 -5.07 -17.38 -4.05
C HIS A 63 -6.45 -16.78 -4.29
N PHE A 64 -6.79 -15.68 -3.62
CA PHE A 64 -8.18 -15.18 -3.58
C PHE A 64 -8.38 -13.81 -4.24
N GLY A 65 -7.34 -12.99 -4.39
CA GLY A 65 -7.43 -11.66 -4.98
C GLY A 65 -7.01 -11.65 -6.45
N ARG A 66 -7.88 -11.20 -7.38
CA ARG A 66 -7.40 -10.87 -8.73
C ARG A 66 -6.51 -9.62 -8.62
N PRO A 67 -5.25 -9.66 -9.08
CA PRO A 67 -4.37 -8.52 -8.97
C PRO A 67 -4.86 -7.37 -9.83
N THR A 68 -5.09 -6.22 -9.20
CA THR A 68 -5.65 -5.00 -9.79
C THR A 68 -4.60 -3.95 -10.09
N LEU A 69 -3.49 -3.97 -9.36
CA LEU A 69 -2.42 -2.96 -9.46
C LEU A 69 -1.05 -3.60 -9.71
N ARG A 70 -0.14 -2.81 -10.29
CA ARG A 70 1.29 -3.10 -10.31
C ARG A 70 1.99 -2.30 -9.23
N CYS A 71 2.88 -2.96 -8.50
CA CYS A 71 3.65 -2.33 -7.46
C CYS A 71 4.56 -1.26 -8.08
N PRO A 72 4.45 0.00 -7.63
CA PRO A 72 5.28 1.06 -8.17
C PRO A 72 6.75 0.94 -7.72
N GLY A 73 7.04 0.21 -6.63
CA GLY A 73 8.39 -0.03 -6.15
C GLY A 73 9.17 -1.12 -6.92
N CYS A 74 8.52 -2.23 -7.30
CA CYS A 74 9.20 -3.37 -7.93
C CYS A 74 8.53 -3.93 -9.21
N GLY A 75 7.42 -3.36 -9.65
CA GLY A 75 6.69 -3.75 -10.86
C GLY A 75 5.87 -5.04 -10.77
N GLN A 76 5.95 -5.77 -9.66
CA GLN A 76 5.21 -7.02 -9.42
C GLN A 76 3.72 -6.77 -9.20
N ARG A 77 2.90 -7.82 -9.35
CA ARG A 77 1.45 -7.75 -9.14
C ARG A 77 1.14 -7.51 -7.67
N MET A 78 0.20 -6.62 -7.39
CA MET A 78 -0.38 -6.43 -6.07
C MET A 78 -1.72 -7.14 -5.99
N HIS A 79 -1.95 -7.83 -4.88
CA HIS A 79 -3.15 -8.60 -4.65
C HIS A 79 -4.01 -7.91 -3.60
N PRO A 80 -5.30 -7.65 -3.89
CA PRO A 80 -6.18 -7.02 -2.95
C PRO A 80 -6.47 -7.98 -1.79
N ILE A 81 -6.28 -7.49 -0.57
CA ILE A 81 -6.70 -8.14 0.66
C ILE A 81 -7.53 -7.17 1.50
N ARG A 82 -8.25 -7.70 2.48
CA ARG A 82 -8.99 -6.90 3.45
C ARG A 82 -8.45 -7.15 4.83
N LEU A 83 -8.01 -6.10 5.51
CA LEU A 83 -7.57 -6.15 6.90
C LEU A 83 -8.48 -5.25 7.72
N ARG A 84 -9.16 -5.79 8.74
CA ARG A 84 -10.17 -5.04 9.54
C ARG A 84 -11.15 -4.25 8.67
N GLU A 85 -11.69 -4.88 7.62
CA GLU A 85 -12.61 -4.27 6.64
C GLU A 85 -12.02 -3.16 5.76
N VAL A 86 -10.74 -2.83 5.92
CA VAL A 86 -10.03 -1.87 5.07
C VAL A 86 -9.44 -2.61 3.87
N PRO A 87 -9.79 -2.23 2.62
CA PRO A 87 -9.12 -2.74 1.44
C PRO A 87 -7.66 -2.30 1.46
N LEU A 88 -6.76 -3.20 1.07
CA LEU A 88 -5.37 -2.84 0.81
C LEU A 88 -4.79 -3.77 -0.25
N ASP A 89 -3.89 -3.26 -1.07
CA ASP A 89 -3.23 -4.02 -2.11
C ASP A 89 -1.83 -4.41 -1.63
N LEU A 90 -1.58 -5.72 -1.47
CA LEU A 90 -0.29 -6.24 -1.00
C LEU A 90 0.56 -6.69 -2.19
N CYS A 91 1.79 -6.17 -2.30
CA CYS A 91 2.75 -6.66 -3.26
C CYS A 91 3.32 -8.02 -2.83
N THR A 92 3.20 -9.06 -3.66
CA THR A 92 3.80 -10.37 -3.35
C THR A 92 5.28 -10.47 -3.74
N GLY A 93 5.90 -9.40 -4.24
CA GLY A 93 7.33 -9.29 -4.55
C GLY A 93 8.11 -8.67 -3.39
N CYS A 94 8.01 -7.34 -3.23
CA CYS A 94 8.70 -6.60 -2.16
C CYS A 94 7.87 -6.47 -0.87
N GLY A 95 6.58 -6.84 -0.90
CA GLY A 95 5.67 -6.72 0.24
C GLY A 95 5.43 -5.29 0.74
N ALA A 96 5.62 -4.30 -0.13
CA ALA A 96 4.98 -3.01 0.02
C ALA A 96 3.45 -3.17 -0.03
N VAL A 97 2.74 -2.25 0.61
CA VAL A 97 1.28 -2.17 0.60
C VAL A 97 0.87 -0.85 -0.04
N TRP A 98 -0.13 -0.90 -0.91
CA TRP A 98 -0.80 0.27 -1.44
C TRP A 98 -2.14 0.44 -0.72
N LEU A 99 -2.42 1.69 -0.34
CA LEU A 99 -3.65 2.14 0.30
C LEU A 99 -4.21 3.27 -0.56
N ASP A 100 -5.48 3.21 -0.90
CA ASP A 100 -6.20 4.35 -1.47
C ASP A 100 -6.46 5.42 -0.38
N ALA A 101 -6.87 6.62 -0.78
CA ALA A 101 -7.03 7.74 0.14
C ALA A 101 -7.98 7.41 1.32
N GLY A 102 -7.59 7.82 2.53
CA GLY A 102 -8.34 7.57 3.76
C GLY A 102 -8.33 6.12 4.26
N GLU A 103 -7.72 5.16 3.56
CA GLU A 103 -7.60 3.78 4.04
C GLU A 103 -6.59 3.66 5.18
N LEU A 104 -5.47 4.38 5.13
CA LEU A 104 -4.49 4.40 6.22
C LEU A 104 -5.08 4.91 7.54
N LEU A 105 -5.89 5.97 7.47
CA LEU A 105 -6.57 6.54 8.64
C LEU A 105 -7.53 5.53 9.27
N ARG A 106 -8.33 4.85 8.43
CA ARG A 106 -9.24 3.78 8.86
C ARG A 106 -8.49 2.61 9.47
N LEU A 107 -7.39 2.20 8.84
CA LEU A 107 -6.56 1.09 9.29
C LEU A 107 -5.91 1.36 10.65
N ALA A 108 -5.54 2.62 10.89
CA ALA A 108 -4.92 3.05 12.13
C ALA A 108 -5.90 3.57 13.18
N GLU A 109 -7.21 3.48 12.94
CA GLU A 109 -8.26 3.94 13.84
C GLU A 109 -8.08 5.41 14.28
N GLY A 110 -7.61 6.27 13.37
CA GLY A 110 -7.40 7.69 13.66
C GLY A 110 -6.07 8.04 14.35
N ARG A 111 -5.16 7.07 14.56
CA ARG A 111 -3.87 7.31 15.25
C ARG A 111 -2.81 8.05 14.41
N TRP A 112 -2.96 8.11 13.09
CA TRP A 112 -2.09 8.90 12.21
C TRP A 112 -2.91 10.04 11.59
N ALA A 113 -2.52 11.29 11.87
CA ALA A 113 -3.15 12.47 11.27
C ALA A 113 -2.69 12.65 9.82
N GLU A 114 -3.62 12.92 8.91
CA GLU A 114 -3.30 13.36 7.55
C GLU A 114 -2.89 14.84 7.61
N VAL A 115 -1.64 15.13 7.28
CA VAL A 115 -1.10 16.50 7.13
C VAL A 115 -1.11 16.94 5.68
#